data_AF-A0A316NL39-F1
#
_entry.id   AF-A0A316NL39-F1
#
_cell.length_a   1.000
_cell.length_b   1.000
_cell.length_c   1.000
_cell.angle_alpha   90.00
_cell.angle_beta   90.00
_cell.angle_gamma   90.00
#
_symmetry.space_group_name_H-M   'P 1'
#
loop_
_entity.id
_entity.type
_entity.pdbx_description
1 polymer ?
#
loop_
_entity_poly.entity_id
_entity_poly.type
_entity_poly.pdbx_seq_one_letter_code
_entity_poly.pdbx_strand_id
1 'polypeptide(L)'
;MKIKIYFGIIILLTCFLIYAVFFMKSDYITDETLPPTVAVKQVTIGDTNIKTYTPDFLPKPIPEDVLKGSEENDFYYYLFLNPNKKTIFYQYKTGSKSPEDSETFHKDIENYLGKVLIDGNYKNYWVTDKGANIYERRILQFNKVANYVPGENDSKALIKQMEEAKARIDAVKDFYKECAKTMCIINNQTHEYVVINKRNIDIAKKALEDYKRW
;
A
#
# COMPACT_ATOMS: atom_id res chain seq x y z
N MET A 1 -52.93 -25.79 -2.88
CA MET A 1 -51.66 -25.88 -2.13
C MET A 1 -50.47 -25.16 -2.78
N LYS A 2 -50.55 -24.69 -4.04
CA LYS A 2 -49.42 -23.99 -4.71
C LYS A 2 -49.34 -22.47 -4.45
N ILE A 3 -50.46 -21.80 -4.11
CA ILE A 3 -50.53 -20.34 -3.94
C ILE A 3 -49.73 -19.83 -2.72
N LYS A 4 -49.66 -20.62 -1.63
CA LYS A 4 -48.92 -20.21 -0.41
C LYS A 4 -47.40 -20.21 -0.59
N ILE A 5 -46.87 -21.00 -1.53
CA ILE A 5 -45.43 -21.07 -1.81
C ILE A 5 -44.97 -19.81 -2.58
N TYR A 6 -45.80 -19.33 -3.52
CA TYR A 6 -45.49 -18.11 -4.27
C TYR A 6 -45.47 -16.86 -3.39
N PHE A 7 -46.37 -16.75 -2.41
CA PHE A 7 -46.35 -15.63 -1.46
C PHE A 7 -45.09 -15.62 -0.58
N GLY A 8 -44.60 -16.77 -0.14
CA GLY A 8 -43.36 -16.87 0.64
C GLY A 8 -42.12 -16.42 -0.17
N ILE A 9 -42.06 -16.80 -1.45
CA ILE A 9 -40.96 -16.42 -2.35
C ILE A 9 -41.00 -14.92 -2.69
N ILE A 10 -42.20 -14.36 -2.89
CA ILE A 10 -42.37 -12.93 -3.17
C ILE A 10 -41.92 -12.09 -1.97
N ILE A 11 -42.27 -12.49 -0.74
CA ILE A 11 -41.88 -11.78 0.48
C ILE A 11 -40.35 -11.79 0.65
N LEU A 12 -39.70 -12.94 0.42
CA LEU A 12 -38.24 -13.06 0.46
C LEU A 12 -37.54 -12.17 -0.58
N LEU A 13 -38.07 -12.13 -1.81
CA LEU A 13 -37.55 -11.27 -2.88
C LEU A 13 -37.74 -9.78 -2.56
N THR A 14 -38.88 -9.38 -1.98
CA THR A 14 -39.11 -7.99 -1.57
C THR A 14 -38.20 -7.57 -0.42
N CYS A 15 -37.94 -8.44 0.55
CA CYS A 15 -36.98 -8.15 1.62
C CYS A 15 -35.55 -8.01 1.08
N PHE A 16 -35.16 -8.84 0.12
CA PHE A 16 -33.85 -8.75 -0.53
C PHE A 16 -33.70 -7.47 -1.37
N LEU A 17 -34.75 -7.06 -2.08
CA LEU A 17 -34.77 -5.79 -2.83
C LEU A 17 -34.72 -4.57 -1.92
N ILE A 18 -35.43 -4.57 -0.79
CA ILE A 18 -35.35 -3.47 0.18
C ILE A 18 -33.97 -3.42 0.83
N TYR A 19 -33.36 -4.57 1.13
CA TYR A 19 -31.99 -4.65 1.65
C TYR A 19 -30.96 -4.15 0.63
N ALA A 20 -31.11 -4.53 -0.65
CA ALA A 20 -30.26 -4.05 -1.74
C ALA A 20 -30.42 -2.54 -1.96
N VAL A 21 -31.63 -1.98 -1.89
CA VAL A 21 -31.86 -0.53 -2.04
C VAL A 21 -31.33 0.26 -0.84
N PHE A 22 -31.38 -0.29 0.38
CA PHE A 22 -30.80 0.36 1.56
C PHE A 22 -29.26 0.28 1.60
N PHE A 23 -28.66 -0.80 1.09
CA PHE A 23 -27.19 -0.94 1.00
C PHE A 23 -26.58 -0.38 -0.30
N MET A 24 -27.37 -0.12 -1.34
CA MET A 24 -26.92 0.61 -2.55
C MET A 24 -27.07 2.12 -2.42
N LYS A 25 -27.52 2.65 -1.28
CA LYS A 25 -27.69 4.09 -1.05
C LYS A 25 -26.57 4.69 -0.19
N SER A 26 -25.34 4.46 -0.62
CA SER A 26 -24.13 5.25 -0.39
C SER A 26 -23.21 4.78 -1.52
N ASP A 27 -23.11 5.45 -2.66
CA ASP A 27 -22.59 6.79 -2.79
C ASP A 27 -23.25 7.47 -4.00
N TYR A 28 -24.13 8.44 -3.74
CA TYR A 28 -24.39 9.44 -4.76
C TYR A 28 -23.12 10.26 -4.89
N ILE A 29 -22.43 10.08 -6.01
CA ILE A 29 -21.45 11.03 -6.52
C ILE A 29 -22.18 12.38 -6.60
N THR A 30 -21.90 13.23 -5.62
CA THR A 30 -22.19 14.65 -5.73
C THR A 30 -21.07 15.23 -6.59
N ASP A 31 -21.45 16.01 -7.60
CA ASP A 31 -20.55 16.85 -8.39
C ASP A 31 -19.77 17.77 -7.43
N GLU A 32 -18.64 17.30 -6.93
CA GLU A 32 -17.57 18.16 -6.43
C GLU A 32 -16.50 18.22 -7.51
N THR A 33 -16.46 19.38 -8.15
CA THR A 33 -15.43 19.86 -9.06
C THR A 33 -14.04 19.32 -8.72
N LEU A 34 -13.35 18.81 -9.73
CA LEU A 34 -11.91 18.50 -9.68
C LEU A 34 -11.17 19.59 -8.89
N PRO A 35 -10.34 19.24 -7.88
CA PRO A 35 -9.51 20.23 -7.24
C PRO A 35 -8.65 20.91 -8.32
N PRO A 36 -8.57 22.25 -8.34
CA PRO A 36 -7.79 22.95 -9.34
C PRO A 36 -6.35 22.43 -9.28
N THR A 37 -5.80 22.10 -10.44
CA THR A 37 -4.35 21.92 -10.65
C THR A 37 -3.61 22.92 -9.77
N VAL A 38 -2.78 22.40 -8.86
CA VAL A 38 -2.07 23.20 -7.84
C VAL A 38 -1.39 24.37 -8.53
N ALA A 39 -2.03 25.53 -8.46
CA ALA A 39 -1.43 26.77 -8.86
C ALA A 39 -0.25 27.01 -7.93
N VAL A 40 0.94 27.14 -8.51
CA VAL A 40 2.12 27.65 -7.80
C VAL A 40 1.72 28.96 -7.15
N LYS A 41 1.51 28.94 -5.83
CA LYS A 41 1.08 30.11 -5.09
C LYS A 41 2.21 31.13 -5.12
N GLN A 42 2.10 32.16 -5.95
CA GLN A 42 2.96 33.34 -5.83
C GLN A 42 2.62 34.00 -4.48
N VAL A 43 3.61 34.03 -3.59
CA VAL A 43 3.50 34.59 -2.25
C VAL A 43 3.63 36.11 -2.35
N THR A 44 2.54 36.82 -2.08
CA THR A 44 2.58 38.27 -1.84
C THR A 44 3.18 38.52 -0.46
N ILE A 45 4.19 39.39 -0.41
CA ILE A 45 4.98 39.73 0.79
C ILE A 45 4.11 40.56 1.76
N GLY A 46 3.97 40.07 2.99
CA GLY A 46 3.30 40.77 4.10
C GLY A 46 3.22 39.89 5.36
N ASP A 47 4.23 40.03 6.21
CA ASP A 47 4.48 39.43 7.54
C ASP A 47 3.50 38.41 8.13
N THR A 48 4.01 37.19 8.37
CA THR A 48 4.15 36.57 9.72
C THR A 48 4.76 35.17 9.55
N ASN A 49 5.98 34.96 10.05
CA ASN A 49 6.72 33.69 10.17
C ASN A 49 5.98 32.40 9.73
N ILE A 50 5.86 32.17 8.43
CA ILE A 50 5.55 30.84 7.92
C ILE A 50 6.88 30.08 7.99
N LYS A 51 7.13 29.38 9.11
CA LYS A 51 8.10 28.30 9.08
C LYS A 51 7.61 27.32 8.02
N THR A 52 8.25 27.32 6.86
CA THR A 52 8.03 26.32 5.81
C THR A 52 8.24 24.96 6.46
N TYR A 53 7.15 24.24 6.75
CA TYR A 53 7.24 22.91 7.34
C TYR A 53 7.84 21.99 6.30
N THR A 54 9.08 21.57 6.51
CA THR A 54 9.74 20.57 5.68
C THR A 54 9.74 19.27 6.48
N PRO A 55 9.03 18.22 6.04
CA PRO A 55 9.05 16.94 6.73
C PRO A 55 10.48 16.37 6.74
N ASP A 56 10.84 15.67 7.81
CA ASP A 56 12.20 15.14 8.00
C ASP A 56 12.56 14.06 6.97
N PHE A 57 11.55 13.41 6.40
CA PHE A 57 11.69 12.39 5.38
C PHE A 57 10.95 12.88 4.16
N LEU A 58 11.62 13.03 3.02
CA LEU A 58 10.99 13.50 1.79
C LEU A 58 10.42 12.33 0.99
N PRO A 59 9.28 12.51 0.31
CA PRO A 59 8.77 11.52 -0.62
C PRO A 59 9.73 11.26 -1.75
N LYS A 60 9.74 10.01 -2.21
CA LYS A 60 10.42 9.59 -3.43
C LYS A 60 9.40 8.89 -4.33
N PRO A 61 9.51 9.04 -5.67
CA PRO A 61 8.74 8.20 -6.57
C PRO A 61 9.16 6.74 -6.39
N ILE A 62 8.18 5.84 -6.42
CA ILE A 62 8.46 4.40 -6.50
C ILE A 62 9.07 4.13 -7.89
N PRO A 63 10.20 3.41 -7.97
CA PRO A 63 10.80 3.11 -9.27
C PRO A 63 9.82 2.35 -10.18
N GLU A 64 9.83 2.70 -11.47
CA GLU A 64 8.95 2.10 -12.48
C GLU A 64 9.12 0.57 -12.56
N ASP A 65 10.35 0.07 -12.43
CA ASP A 65 10.65 -1.36 -12.40
C ASP A 65 10.04 -2.07 -11.18
N VAL A 66 9.88 -1.36 -10.06
CA VAL A 66 9.18 -1.87 -8.88
C VAL A 66 7.68 -1.94 -9.14
N LEU A 67 7.09 -0.92 -9.76
CA LEU A 67 5.65 -0.91 -10.09
C LEU A 67 5.32 -2.04 -11.09
N LYS A 68 6.00 -2.07 -12.24
CA LYS A 68 5.84 -3.11 -13.26
C LYS A 68 6.17 -4.50 -12.72
N GLY A 69 7.30 -4.62 -12.02
CA GLY A 69 7.70 -5.87 -11.41
C GLY A 69 6.67 -6.38 -10.40
N SER A 70 6.03 -5.47 -9.66
CA SER A 70 4.97 -5.83 -8.71
C SER A 70 3.70 -6.27 -9.41
N GLU A 71 3.32 -5.69 -10.56
CA GLU A 71 2.14 -6.12 -11.34
C GLU A 71 2.31 -7.54 -11.90
N GLU A 72 3.54 -7.93 -12.22
CA GLU A 72 3.90 -9.25 -12.72
C GLU A 72 3.88 -10.36 -11.65
N ASN A 73 3.58 -10.02 -10.40
CA ASN A 73 3.40 -10.96 -9.30
C ASN A 73 2.25 -10.51 -8.39
N ASP A 74 1.85 -11.34 -7.43
CA ASP A 74 0.73 -10.96 -6.56
C ASP A 74 1.05 -9.77 -5.62
N PHE A 75 2.30 -9.26 -5.63
CA PHE A 75 2.79 -8.27 -4.68
C PHE A 75 2.15 -6.90 -4.85
N TYR A 76 1.79 -6.51 -6.08
CA TYR A 76 1.03 -5.27 -6.35
C TYR A 76 -0.28 -5.23 -5.56
N TYR A 77 -0.96 -6.37 -5.48
CA TYR A 77 -2.25 -6.48 -4.79
C TYR A 77 -2.14 -6.25 -3.27
N TYR A 78 -0.95 -6.47 -2.70
CA TYR A 78 -0.72 -6.26 -1.28
C TYR A 78 -0.36 -4.81 -0.96
N LEU A 79 0.60 -4.23 -1.67
CA LEU A 79 1.11 -2.89 -1.31
C LEU A 79 0.34 -1.75 -1.97
N PHE A 80 -0.11 -1.91 -3.22
CA PHE A 80 -0.54 -0.78 -4.06
C PHE A 80 -2.03 -0.79 -4.44
N LEU A 81 -2.74 -1.91 -4.20
CA LEU A 81 -4.09 -2.13 -4.73
C LEU A 81 -5.17 -1.13 -4.29
N ASN A 82 -5.02 -0.53 -3.11
CA ASN A 82 -6.04 0.38 -2.61
C ASN A 82 -5.57 1.83 -2.84
N PRO A 83 -5.95 2.46 -3.97
CA PRO A 83 -5.51 3.82 -4.26
C PRO A 83 -6.03 4.83 -3.22
N ASN A 84 -7.14 4.51 -2.55
CA ASN A 84 -7.78 5.41 -1.58
C ASN A 84 -7.16 5.33 -0.19
N LYS A 85 -6.16 4.46 0.02
CA LYS A 85 -5.47 4.31 1.30
C LYS A 85 -3.97 4.30 1.09
N LYS A 86 -3.23 4.89 2.03
CA LYS A 86 -1.78 4.73 2.10
C LYS A 86 -1.42 3.40 2.73
N THR A 87 -0.33 2.80 2.30
CA THR A 87 0.17 1.57 2.91
C THR A 87 1.29 1.88 3.89
N ILE A 88 1.18 1.41 5.14
CA ILE A 88 2.30 1.39 6.09
C ILE A 88 2.92 0.01 5.98
N PHE A 89 4.21 -0.09 5.68
CA PHE A 89 4.89 -1.38 5.49
C PHE A 89 6.18 -1.51 6.29
N TYR A 90 6.32 -2.59 7.08
CA TYR A 90 7.54 -2.96 7.80
C TYR A 90 7.51 -4.43 8.24
N GLN A 91 8.69 -5.00 8.53
CA GLN A 91 8.82 -6.34 9.11
C GLN A 91 8.96 -6.27 10.64
N TYR A 92 8.70 -7.33 11.38
CA TYR A 92 9.11 -7.46 12.79
C TYR A 92 9.27 -8.93 13.16
N LYS A 93 9.93 -9.22 14.26
CA LYS A 93 10.12 -10.59 14.75
C LYS A 93 9.49 -10.76 16.11
N THR A 94 8.61 -11.75 16.22
CA THR A 94 7.97 -12.11 17.50
C THR A 94 9.04 -12.52 18.53
N GLY A 95 8.90 -12.03 19.75
CA GLY A 95 9.84 -12.21 20.84
C GLY A 95 11.11 -11.35 20.72
N SER A 96 11.35 -10.67 19.59
CA SER A 96 12.52 -9.81 19.44
C SER A 96 12.32 -8.48 20.15
N LYS A 97 13.37 -8.06 20.87
CA LYS A 97 13.50 -6.70 21.41
C LYS A 97 14.60 -5.91 20.71
N SER A 98 15.31 -6.51 19.76
CA SER A 98 16.38 -5.81 19.05
C SER A 98 15.78 -4.71 18.16
N PRO A 99 16.43 -3.53 18.05
CA PRO A 99 15.86 -2.41 17.33
C PRO A 99 15.45 -2.74 15.91
N GLU A 100 16.26 -3.50 15.17
CA GLU A 100 16.09 -3.83 13.75
C GLU A 100 14.88 -4.72 13.42
N ASP A 101 14.39 -5.53 14.36
CA ASP A 101 13.25 -6.45 14.16
C ASP A 101 12.26 -6.42 15.35
N SER A 102 12.20 -5.31 16.09
CA SER A 102 11.55 -5.23 17.41
C SER A 102 10.03 -5.48 17.38
N GLU A 103 9.53 -6.41 18.19
CA GLU A 103 8.10 -6.59 18.48
C GLU A 103 7.54 -5.41 19.30
N THR A 104 8.37 -4.77 20.13
CA THR A 104 7.95 -3.59 20.90
C THR A 104 7.59 -2.44 19.96
N PHE A 105 8.43 -2.15 18.97
CA PHE A 105 8.14 -1.12 17.96
C PHE A 105 6.81 -1.40 17.25
N HIS A 106 6.58 -2.66 16.86
CA HIS A 106 5.34 -3.08 16.23
C HIS A 106 4.11 -2.80 17.11
N LYS A 107 4.14 -3.25 18.39
CA LYS A 107 3.06 -3.00 19.35
C LYS A 107 2.79 -1.51 19.56
N ASP A 108 3.83 -0.70 19.62
CA ASP A 108 3.70 0.74 19.81
C ASP A 108 3.06 1.43 18.60
N ILE A 109 3.36 0.98 17.37
CA ILE A 109 2.71 1.45 16.14
C ILE A 109 1.24 1.03 16.09
N GLU A 110 0.93 -0.24 16.36
CA GLU A 110 -0.46 -0.71 16.41
C GLU A 110 -1.28 0.07 17.43
N ASN A 111 -0.72 0.27 18.64
CA ASN A 111 -1.36 1.07 19.68
C ASN A 111 -1.56 2.53 19.25
N TYR A 112 -0.63 3.10 18.48
CA TYR A 112 -0.78 4.46 17.96
C TYR A 112 -1.90 4.54 16.93
N LEU A 113 -1.90 3.63 15.95
CA LEU A 113 -2.90 3.59 14.88
C LEU A 113 -4.32 3.29 15.41
N GLY A 114 -4.45 2.47 16.45
CA GLY A 114 -5.74 2.21 17.08
C GLY A 114 -6.25 3.32 18.01
N LYS A 115 -5.39 4.26 18.44
CA LYS A 115 -5.76 5.39 19.32
C LYS A 115 -5.99 6.69 18.57
N VAL A 116 -5.22 6.94 17.52
CA VAL A 116 -5.38 8.12 16.66
C VAL A 116 -6.27 7.67 15.50
N LEU A 117 -7.37 8.37 15.23
CA LEU A 117 -8.32 8.14 14.13
C LEU A 117 -7.65 8.26 12.73
N ILE A 118 -6.68 7.40 12.46
CA ILE A 118 -5.94 7.22 11.22
C ILE A 118 -6.59 6.10 10.39
N ASP A 119 -7.55 5.37 10.98
CA ASP A 119 -8.25 4.19 10.45
C ASP A 119 -8.88 4.35 9.06
N GLY A 120 -9.14 5.58 8.63
CA GLY A 120 -9.65 5.87 7.28
C GLY A 120 -8.56 5.88 6.20
N ASN A 121 -7.44 6.56 6.46
CA ASN A 121 -6.49 6.98 5.43
C ASN A 121 -5.34 6.00 5.21
N TYR A 122 -5.11 5.08 6.15
CA TYR A 122 -4.02 4.13 6.07
C TYR A 122 -4.55 2.69 6.12
N LYS A 123 -3.89 1.84 5.35
CA LYS A 123 -3.95 0.39 5.41
C LYS A 123 -2.60 -0.05 5.96
N ASN A 124 -2.58 -0.49 7.21
CA ASN A 124 -1.35 -0.97 7.80
C ASN A 124 -1.08 -2.40 7.30
N TYR A 125 0.15 -2.66 6.86
CA TYR A 125 0.64 -3.94 6.34
C TYR A 125 1.99 -4.26 6.99
N TRP A 126 1.97 -4.97 8.09
CA TRP A 126 3.17 -5.42 8.78
C TRP A 126 3.31 -6.93 8.60
N VAL A 127 4.55 -7.39 8.54
CA VAL A 127 4.84 -8.81 8.34
C VAL A 127 5.77 -9.30 9.43
N THR A 128 5.48 -10.49 9.97
CA THR A 128 6.46 -11.19 10.80
C THR A 128 7.65 -11.60 9.95
N ASP A 129 8.78 -11.92 10.57
CA ASP A 129 9.94 -12.54 9.90
C ASP A 129 9.55 -13.80 9.10
N LYS A 130 8.68 -14.64 9.66
CA LYS A 130 8.10 -15.80 8.96
C LYS A 130 7.25 -15.37 7.78
N GLY A 131 6.42 -14.33 7.94
CA GLY A 131 5.63 -13.74 6.87
C GLY A 131 6.52 -13.20 5.74
N ALA A 132 7.59 -12.48 6.09
CA ALA A 132 8.53 -11.90 5.14
C ALA A 132 9.21 -12.96 4.27
N ASN A 133 9.64 -14.07 4.88
CA ASN A 133 10.20 -15.21 4.15
C ASN A 133 9.18 -15.88 3.21
N ILE A 134 7.88 -15.82 3.53
CA ILE A 134 6.83 -16.27 2.62
C ILE A 134 6.67 -15.27 1.47
N TYR A 135 6.66 -13.97 1.75
CA TYR A 135 6.55 -12.93 0.73
C TYR A 135 7.71 -12.94 -0.26
N GLU A 136 8.97 -13.00 0.21
CA GLU A 136 10.15 -13.04 -0.67
C GLU A 136 10.11 -14.25 -1.61
N ARG A 137 9.67 -15.41 -1.11
CA ARG A 137 9.46 -16.61 -1.95
C ARG A 137 8.32 -16.43 -2.96
N ARG A 138 7.23 -15.75 -2.59
CA ARG A 138 6.10 -15.51 -3.50
C ARG A 138 6.46 -14.53 -4.62
N ILE A 139 7.19 -13.46 -4.32
CA ILE A 139 7.74 -12.53 -5.32
C ILE A 139 8.51 -13.30 -6.41
N LEU A 140 9.30 -14.29 -5.98
CA LEU A 140 10.06 -15.16 -6.88
C LEU A 140 9.19 -16.15 -7.67
N GLN A 141 8.19 -16.76 -7.03
CA GLN A 141 7.47 -17.91 -7.61
C GLN A 141 6.43 -17.55 -8.66
N PHE A 142 5.82 -16.36 -8.62
CA PHE A 142 4.68 -16.05 -9.48
C PHE A 142 5.01 -15.48 -10.86
N ASN A 143 6.25 -15.07 -11.10
CA ASN A 143 6.64 -14.55 -12.42
C ASN A 143 7.11 -15.68 -13.35
N LYS A 144 6.21 -16.17 -14.22
CA LYS A 144 6.51 -17.26 -15.16
C LYS A 144 7.60 -16.92 -16.17
N VAL A 145 7.73 -15.65 -16.55
CA VAL A 145 8.71 -15.19 -17.55
C VAL A 145 10.11 -15.16 -16.94
N ALA A 146 10.26 -14.64 -15.73
CA ALA A 146 11.55 -14.63 -15.03
C ALA A 146 12.02 -16.02 -14.57
N ASN A 147 11.10 -16.96 -14.36
CA ASN A 147 11.40 -18.35 -13.99
C ASN A 147 11.63 -19.27 -15.19
N TYR A 148 11.53 -18.76 -16.42
CA TYR A 148 11.82 -19.54 -17.61
C TYR A 148 13.31 -19.90 -17.66
N VAL A 149 13.63 -21.13 -18.05
CA VAL A 149 15.01 -21.58 -18.27
C VAL A 149 15.23 -21.67 -19.78
N PRO A 150 16.12 -20.86 -20.36
CA PRO A 150 16.26 -20.81 -21.81
C PRO A 150 16.97 -22.07 -22.32
N GLY A 151 16.45 -22.64 -23.41
CA GLY A 151 17.06 -23.70 -24.20
C GLY A 151 17.87 -23.15 -25.37
N GLU A 152 18.65 -24.04 -26.00
CA GLU A 152 19.58 -23.67 -27.09
C GLU A 152 18.91 -23.06 -28.34
N ASN A 153 17.60 -23.28 -28.53
CA ASN A 153 16.84 -22.81 -29.68
C ASN A 153 15.98 -21.58 -29.41
N ASP A 154 16.06 -20.98 -28.23
CA ASP A 154 15.25 -19.83 -27.89
C ASP A 154 15.72 -18.54 -28.59
N SER A 155 14.74 -17.71 -28.95
CA SER A 155 15.04 -16.45 -29.63
C SER A 155 15.75 -15.46 -28.69
N LYS A 156 16.65 -14.63 -29.26
CA LYS A 156 17.27 -13.51 -28.53
C LYS A 156 16.25 -12.56 -27.89
N ALA A 157 15.08 -12.40 -28.52
CA ALA A 157 13.99 -11.58 -28.00
C ALA A 157 13.39 -12.17 -26.71
N LEU A 158 13.19 -13.50 -26.67
CA LEU A 158 12.71 -14.20 -25.48
C LEU A 158 13.73 -14.08 -24.33
N ILE A 159 15.01 -14.31 -24.61
CA ILE A 159 16.08 -14.20 -23.60
C ILE A 159 16.10 -12.78 -22.99
N LYS A 160 16.03 -11.74 -23.83
CA LYS A 160 15.99 -10.34 -23.35
C LYS A 160 14.77 -10.07 -22.46
N GLN A 161 13.59 -10.56 -22.84
CA GLN A 161 12.38 -10.40 -22.04
C GLN A 161 12.50 -11.06 -20.66
N MET A 162 13.16 -12.21 -20.57
CA MET A 162 13.41 -12.89 -19.31
C MET A 162 14.39 -12.14 -18.41
N GLU A 163 15.49 -11.64 -18.98
CA GLU A 163 16.48 -10.84 -18.25
C GLU A 163 15.84 -9.56 -17.68
N GLU A 164 15.01 -8.89 -18.48
CA GLU A 164 14.25 -7.71 -18.05
C GLU A 164 13.25 -8.06 -16.93
N ALA A 165 12.53 -9.18 -17.05
CA ALA A 165 11.61 -9.64 -15.99
C ALA A 165 12.36 -9.99 -14.69
N LYS A 166 13.54 -10.61 -14.80
CA LYS A 166 14.39 -10.91 -13.64
C LYS A 166 14.88 -9.63 -12.95
N ALA A 167 15.34 -8.65 -13.73
CA ALA A 167 15.79 -7.36 -13.20
C ALA A 167 14.66 -6.64 -12.43
N ARG A 168 13.43 -6.64 -12.97
CA ARG A 168 12.26 -6.09 -12.28
C ARG A 168 11.94 -6.80 -10.97
N ILE A 169 12.04 -8.13 -10.93
CA ILE A 169 11.87 -8.89 -9.67
C ILE A 169 12.91 -8.52 -8.63
N ASP A 170 14.18 -8.39 -9.03
CA ASP A 170 15.24 -8.01 -8.11
C ASP A 170 15.02 -6.58 -7.58
N ALA A 171 14.56 -5.65 -8.43
CA ALA A 171 14.14 -4.32 -7.99
C ALA A 171 13.00 -4.37 -6.95
N VAL A 172 11.98 -5.21 -7.15
CA VAL A 172 10.89 -5.40 -6.17
C VAL A 172 11.42 -5.95 -4.85
N LYS A 173 12.35 -6.91 -4.87
CA LYS A 173 12.95 -7.46 -3.64
C LYS A 173 13.76 -6.42 -2.88
N ASP A 174 14.52 -5.59 -3.59
CA ASP A 174 15.35 -4.57 -2.95
C ASP A 174 14.47 -3.48 -2.32
N PHE A 175 13.43 -3.05 -3.03
CA PHE A 175 12.41 -2.14 -2.49
C PHE A 175 11.72 -2.73 -1.25
N TYR A 176 11.32 -4.00 -1.32
CA TYR A 176 10.75 -4.73 -0.20
C TYR A 176 11.69 -4.72 1.01
N LYS A 177 12.98 -5.04 0.82
CA LYS A 177 13.99 -5.09 1.88
C LYS A 177 14.25 -3.72 2.50
N GLU A 178 14.30 -2.67 1.67
CA GLU A 178 14.43 -1.29 2.15
C GLU A 178 13.30 -0.96 3.13
N CYS A 179 12.04 -1.20 2.72
CA CYS A 179 10.90 -0.89 3.56
C CYS A 179 10.74 -1.82 4.77
N ALA A 180 11.06 -3.11 4.61
CA ALA A 180 10.99 -4.10 5.68
C ALA A 180 11.97 -3.77 6.83
N LYS A 181 13.12 -3.15 6.54
CA LYS A 181 14.17 -2.86 7.54
C LYS A 181 13.74 -1.86 8.61
N THR A 182 12.96 -0.85 8.26
CA THR A 182 12.52 0.19 9.21
C THR A 182 11.01 0.36 9.17
N MET A 183 10.52 1.21 8.28
CA MET A 183 9.11 1.41 7.95
C MET A 183 9.01 2.31 6.71
N CYS A 184 8.14 1.91 5.79
CA CYS A 184 7.69 2.75 4.69
C CYS A 184 6.25 3.22 4.90
N ILE A 185 5.99 4.44 4.42
CA ILE A 185 4.64 4.96 4.16
C ILE A 185 4.54 5.14 2.65
N ILE A 186 3.56 4.48 2.03
CA ILE A 186 3.37 4.42 0.59
C ILE A 186 2.07 5.14 0.26
N ASN A 187 2.14 6.14 -0.61
CA ASN A 187 0.96 6.73 -1.24
C ASN A 187 0.62 5.96 -2.51
N ASN A 188 -0.46 5.17 -2.45
CA ASN A 188 -0.89 4.33 -3.56
C ASN A 188 -1.49 5.14 -4.72
N GLN A 189 -1.95 6.38 -4.48
CA GLN A 189 -2.51 7.23 -5.52
C GLN A 189 -1.41 7.92 -6.34
N THR A 190 -0.36 8.41 -5.69
CA THR A 190 0.73 9.13 -6.36
C THR A 190 1.93 8.25 -6.71
N HIS A 191 1.92 6.98 -6.27
CA HIS A 191 3.06 6.06 -6.36
C HIS A 191 4.34 6.66 -5.77
N GLU A 192 4.20 7.32 -4.63
CA GLU A 192 5.31 7.86 -3.86
C GLU A 192 5.46 7.09 -2.55
N TYR A 193 6.67 7.07 -2.00
CA TYR A 193 6.94 6.44 -0.73
C TYR A 193 7.92 7.25 0.11
N VAL A 194 7.84 7.03 1.42
CA VAL A 194 8.70 7.63 2.44
C VAL A 194 9.25 6.50 3.29
N VAL A 195 10.57 6.50 3.51
CA VAL A 195 11.25 5.54 4.38
C VAL A 195 11.75 6.27 5.62
N ILE A 196 11.39 5.78 6.81
CA ILE A 196 12.02 6.30 8.03
C ILE A 196 13.42 5.71 8.20
N ASN A 197 14.35 6.48 8.75
CA ASN A 197 15.75 6.07 8.86
C ASN A 197 16.06 5.10 10.02
N LYS A 198 15.17 5.00 11.02
CA LYS A 198 15.34 4.10 12.17
C LYS A 198 14.01 3.69 12.77
N ARG A 199 13.99 2.52 13.42
CA ARG A 199 12.87 2.03 14.22
C ARG A 199 12.82 2.76 15.56
N ASN A 200 12.30 3.97 15.51
CA ASN A 200 12.02 4.80 16.66
C ASN A 200 10.56 5.25 16.58
N ILE A 201 9.81 5.01 17.65
CA ILE A 201 8.38 5.26 17.66
C ILE A 201 8.03 6.74 17.47
N ASP A 202 8.81 7.66 18.04
CA ASP A 202 8.53 9.10 17.92
C ASP A 202 8.74 9.59 16.49
N ILE A 203 9.78 9.07 15.81
CA ILE A 203 10.02 9.31 14.39
C ILE A 203 8.89 8.75 13.53
N ALA A 204 8.47 7.51 13.78
CA ALA A 204 7.40 6.89 13.02
C ALA A 204 6.07 7.64 13.18
N LYS A 205 5.73 8.04 14.41
CA LYS A 205 4.55 8.87 14.70
C LYS A 205 4.61 10.21 13.97
N LYS A 206 5.75 10.90 14.02
CA LYS A 206 5.95 12.16 13.30
C LYS A 206 5.73 11.97 11.79
N ALA A 207 6.35 10.95 11.19
CA ALA A 207 6.16 10.66 9.77
C ALA A 207 4.69 10.35 9.43
N LEU A 208 3.99 9.57 10.25
CA LEU A 208 2.57 9.25 10.04
C LEU A 208 1.67 10.51 10.11
N GLU A 209 1.99 11.46 10.98
CA GLU A 209 1.28 12.75 11.05
C GLU A 209 1.62 13.65 9.86
N ASP A 210 2.89 13.76 9.49
CA ASP A 210 3.36 14.55 8.34
C ASP A 210 2.66 14.14 7.06
N TYR A 211 2.49 12.83 6.88
CA TYR A 211 1.89 12.24 5.69
C TYR A 211 0.40 11.94 5.82
N LYS A 212 -0.24 12.37 6.92
CA LYS A 212 -1.67 12.11 7.15
C LYS A 212 -2.56 12.69 6.05
N ARG A 213 -2.20 13.85 5.50
CA ARG A 213 -2.93 14.58 4.45
C ARG A 213 -2.49 14.27 3.03
N TRP A 214 -1.49 13.42 2.87
CA TRP A 214 -1.10 12.90 1.57
C TRP A 214 -2.27 12.16 0.89
#